data_AF-A0A346Y671-F1
#
_entry.id   AF-A0A346Y671-F1
#
_cell.length_a   1.000
_cell.length_b   1.000
_cell.length_c   1.000
_cell.angle_alpha   90.00
_cell.angle_beta   90.00
_cell.angle_gamma   90.00
#
_symmetry.space_group_name_H-M   'P 1'
#
loop_
_entity.id
_entity.type
_entity.pdbx_description
1 polymer ?
#
loop_
_entity_poly.entity_id
_entity_poly.type
_entity_poly.pdbx_seq_one_letter_code
_entity_poly.pdbx_strand_id
1 'polypeptide(L)'
;MMTVRPLLVAASRAEGSDHWRLRHGRSCTAAVCADRQLEMERRRRAEQRGDAAPVPTDDEALLDDVAAGMVAGTIDWYDVADRFGRSLGWVRDSWEPLLMTRWVVLEEQRAPSGRHGTVHGYVKDGCRGPGCAAAMKDDSRRRRRAVAYGRPALVPVGPIGEHLDDLAAAGVGMPTVSRQAGVALSTVQSIRSRSRPMVQATTADRLLGVSASMAATVDSSDTRAVIAELLLRGWTKAGIARQVVSPGATVLHIGVRPRTSRANHDAVAALLDRPWPGTPSLPAPMWPDDRVVSSESAKALLLLLAEAGVNPRRAAARIGVDADALVAMGERTTLGVIGRLRRLAAAPHQPIVRPRAA
;
A
#
# COMPACT_ATOMS: atom_id res chain seq x y z
N MET A 1 37.98 11.12 -77.25
CA MET A 1 38.41 9.72 -77.07
C MET A 1 38.59 9.46 -75.59
N MET A 2 37.54 8.95 -74.94
CA MET A 2 37.55 8.56 -73.52
C MET A 2 37.60 7.05 -73.44
N THR A 3 38.64 6.51 -72.82
CA THR A 3 38.79 5.08 -72.53
C THR A 3 38.00 4.72 -71.27
N VAL A 4 36.95 3.92 -71.46
CA VAL A 4 36.15 3.33 -70.38
C VAL A 4 36.96 2.22 -69.73
N ARG A 5 37.22 2.36 -68.42
CA ARG A 5 37.89 1.37 -67.58
C ARG A 5 36.82 0.43 -67.01
N PRO A 6 36.92 -0.90 -67.15
CA PRO A 6 35.91 -1.79 -66.62
C PRO A 6 35.99 -1.83 -65.09
N LEU A 7 34.88 -1.49 -64.42
CA LEU A 7 34.66 -1.72 -63.01
C LEU A 7 34.63 -3.24 -62.78
N LEU A 8 35.77 -3.79 -62.36
CA LEU A 8 35.83 -5.07 -61.67
C LEU A 8 34.94 -4.97 -60.43
N VAL A 9 33.83 -5.69 -60.47
CA VAL A 9 33.00 -6.01 -59.31
C VAL A 9 33.87 -6.81 -58.35
N ALA A 10 34.53 -6.12 -57.42
CA ALA A 10 35.08 -6.72 -56.23
C ALA A 10 33.89 -7.20 -55.40
N ALA A 11 33.56 -8.48 -55.51
CA ALA A 11 32.69 -9.16 -54.58
C ALA A 11 33.28 -8.98 -53.17
N SER A 12 32.68 -8.09 -52.39
CA SER A 12 33.01 -7.95 -50.99
C SER A 12 32.72 -9.28 -50.32
N ARG A 13 33.77 -9.99 -49.91
CA ARG A 13 33.75 -11.01 -48.85
C ARG A 13 33.45 -10.33 -47.50
N ALA A 14 32.36 -9.59 -47.45
CA ALA A 14 31.81 -9.09 -46.21
C ALA A 14 31.13 -10.28 -45.53
N GLU A 15 31.69 -10.63 -44.38
CA GLU A 15 31.22 -11.60 -43.42
C GLU A 15 29.71 -11.43 -43.19
N GLY A 16 28.92 -12.22 -43.91
CA GLY A 16 27.48 -12.32 -43.74
C GLY A 16 27.19 -13.08 -42.46
N SER A 17 26.49 -12.40 -41.55
CA SER A 17 25.86 -12.85 -40.31
C SER A 17 25.57 -14.35 -40.19
N ASP A 18 26.02 -14.91 -39.05
CA ASP A 18 25.67 -16.20 -38.47
C ASP A 18 26.19 -17.47 -39.18
N HIS A 19 27.52 -17.58 -39.22
CA HIS A 19 28.19 -18.85 -39.49
C HIS A 19 27.84 -19.90 -38.41
N TRP A 20 26.92 -20.78 -38.79
CA TRP A 20 26.71 -22.11 -38.23
C TRP A 20 28.06 -22.76 -37.88
N ARG A 21 28.39 -22.82 -36.59
CA ARG A 21 29.42 -23.73 -36.09
C ARG A 21 28.82 -25.13 -36.21
N LEU A 22 29.21 -25.87 -37.25
CA LEU A 22 29.00 -27.32 -37.29
C LEU A 22 29.49 -27.89 -35.96
N ARG A 23 28.57 -28.40 -35.14
CA ARG A 23 28.85 -29.17 -33.92
C ARG A 23 29.76 -30.39 -34.19
N HIS A 24 30.06 -30.67 -35.46
CA HIS A 24 30.86 -31.77 -35.98
C HIS A 24 32.25 -31.37 -36.52
N GLY A 25 32.73 -30.15 -36.26
CA GLY A 25 34.14 -29.78 -36.51
C GLY A 25 34.58 -29.72 -37.99
N ARG A 26 33.65 -29.73 -38.95
CA ARG A 26 33.95 -29.47 -40.37
C ARG A 26 33.64 -28.01 -40.67
N SER A 27 34.43 -27.34 -41.50
CA SER A 27 34.11 -25.99 -42.01
C SER A 27 32.95 -26.10 -43.01
N CYS A 28 31.94 -25.19 -42.98
CA CYS A 28 30.96 -25.13 -44.08
C CYS A 28 31.72 -24.78 -45.36
N THR A 29 31.67 -25.65 -46.36
CA THR A 29 32.08 -25.28 -47.71
C THR A 29 30.89 -24.63 -48.42
N ALA A 30 31.16 -23.81 -49.44
CA ALA A 30 30.11 -23.19 -50.25
C ALA A 30 29.13 -24.23 -50.84
N ALA A 31 29.63 -25.43 -51.19
CA ALA A 31 28.81 -26.53 -51.68
C ALA A 31 27.81 -27.06 -50.65
N VAL A 32 28.25 -27.31 -49.40
CA VAL A 32 27.37 -27.77 -48.31
C VAL A 32 26.29 -26.73 -48.01
N CYS A 33 26.67 -25.46 -48.01
CA CYS A 33 25.75 -24.36 -47.78
C CYS A 33 24.72 -24.23 -48.94
N ALA A 34 25.12 -24.46 -50.21
CA ALA A 34 24.23 -24.46 -51.37
C ALA A 34 23.24 -25.65 -51.39
N ASP A 35 23.71 -26.87 -51.09
CA ASP A 35 22.87 -28.06 -51.03
C ASP A 35 21.78 -27.91 -49.96
N ARG A 36 22.13 -27.36 -48.79
CA ARG A 36 21.15 -27.11 -47.71
C ARG A 36 20.12 -26.04 -48.09
N GLN A 37 20.51 -25.01 -48.84
CA GLN A 37 19.55 -24.04 -49.38
C GLN A 37 18.57 -24.69 -50.34
N LEU A 38 19.05 -25.52 -51.27
CA LEU A 38 18.21 -26.28 -52.19
C LEU A 38 17.25 -27.23 -51.44
N GLU A 39 17.73 -27.89 -50.39
CA GLU A 39 16.89 -28.74 -49.55
C GLU A 39 15.81 -27.93 -48.82
N MET A 40 16.15 -26.80 -48.21
CA MET A 40 15.18 -25.91 -47.56
C MET A 40 14.11 -25.43 -48.55
N GLU A 41 14.49 -25.05 -49.77
CA GLU A 41 13.54 -24.67 -50.81
C GLU A 41 12.63 -25.83 -51.23
N ARG A 42 13.18 -27.04 -51.37
CA ARG A 42 12.39 -28.24 -51.70
C ARG A 42 11.33 -28.52 -50.62
N ARG A 43 11.70 -28.47 -49.34
CA ARG A 43 10.78 -28.64 -48.21
C ARG A 43 9.67 -27.58 -48.24
N ARG A 44 10.03 -26.31 -48.40
CA ARG A 44 9.07 -25.20 -48.49
C ARG A 44 8.08 -25.37 -49.64
N ARG A 45 8.55 -25.82 -50.82
CA ARG A 45 7.66 -26.09 -51.97
C ARG A 45 6.74 -27.28 -51.73
N ALA A 46 7.23 -28.33 -51.07
CA ALA A 46 6.39 -29.47 -50.68
C ALA A 46 5.30 -29.06 -49.68
N GLU A 47 5.63 -28.22 -48.70
CA GLU A 47 4.66 -27.65 -47.75
C GLU A 47 3.59 -26.80 -48.46
N GLN A 48 4.00 -25.93 -49.38
CA GLN A 48 3.07 -25.09 -50.15
C GLN A 48 2.12 -25.90 -51.05
N ARG A 49 2.53 -27.09 -51.50
CA ARG A 49 1.68 -28.00 -52.28
C ARG A 49 0.83 -28.93 -51.42
N GLY A 50 1.06 -28.99 -50.12
CA GLY A 50 0.41 -29.97 -49.23
C GLY A 50 0.98 -31.39 -49.36
N ASP A 51 2.14 -31.56 -50.01
CA ASP A 51 2.80 -32.86 -50.18
C ASP A 51 3.62 -33.28 -48.95
N ALA A 52 3.83 -32.34 -48.01
CA ALA A 52 4.56 -32.61 -46.79
C ALA A 52 3.78 -33.59 -45.91
N ALA A 53 4.47 -34.59 -45.33
CA ALA A 53 3.82 -35.53 -44.42
C ALA A 53 3.08 -34.80 -43.28
N PRO A 54 2.03 -35.37 -42.68
CA PRO A 54 1.51 -34.81 -41.45
C PRO A 54 2.59 -34.89 -40.35
N VAL A 55 2.74 -33.82 -39.58
CA VAL A 55 3.56 -33.82 -38.37
C VAL A 55 2.59 -33.86 -37.19
N PRO A 56 2.74 -34.79 -36.23
CA PRO A 56 1.85 -34.86 -35.08
C PRO A 56 2.05 -33.63 -34.19
N THR A 57 1.14 -32.66 -34.31
CA THR A 57 1.11 -31.43 -33.50
C THR A 57 0.34 -31.61 -32.19
N ASP A 58 -0.32 -32.75 -32.03
CA ASP A 58 -1.17 -33.13 -30.89
C ASP A 58 -0.53 -34.20 -29.98
N ASP A 59 0.63 -34.74 -30.36
CA ASP A 59 1.41 -35.64 -29.52
C ASP A 59 2.14 -34.86 -28.42
N GLU A 60 1.53 -34.78 -27.24
CA GLU A 60 2.07 -34.02 -26.11
C GLU A 60 3.43 -34.55 -25.64
N ALA A 61 3.65 -35.87 -25.66
CA ALA A 61 4.90 -36.47 -25.20
C ALA A 61 6.06 -36.12 -26.14
N LEU A 62 5.81 -36.09 -27.45
CA LEU A 62 6.79 -35.63 -28.44
C LEU A 62 7.13 -34.15 -28.25
N LEU A 63 6.11 -33.31 -28.02
CA LEU A 63 6.32 -31.87 -27.79
C LEU A 63 7.10 -31.61 -26.50
N ASP A 64 6.85 -32.39 -25.44
CA ASP A 64 7.58 -32.31 -24.18
C ASP A 64 9.04 -32.77 -24.32
N ASP A 65 9.31 -33.85 -25.06
CA ASP A 65 10.67 -34.33 -25.40
C ASP A 65 11.46 -33.25 -26.14
N VAL A 66 10.86 -32.68 -27.19
CA VAL A 66 11.48 -31.63 -27.99
C VAL A 66 11.74 -30.38 -27.14
N ALA A 67 10.75 -29.93 -26.35
CA ALA A 67 10.93 -28.79 -25.46
C ALA A 67 12.03 -29.03 -24.42
N ALA A 68 12.10 -30.23 -23.81
CA ALA A 68 13.15 -30.58 -22.86
C ALA A 68 14.55 -30.57 -23.49
N GLY A 69 14.67 -31.07 -24.73
CA GLY A 69 15.91 -31.01 -25.50
C GLY A 69 16.35 -29.58 -25.80
N MET A 70 15.40 -28.69 -26.14
CA MET A 70 15.68 -27.28 -26.36
C MET A 70 16.12 -26.56 -25.08
N VAL A 71 15.45 -26.80 -23.96
CA VAL A 71 15.82 -26.25 -22.63
C VAL A 71 17.20 -26.77 -22.19
N ALA A 72 17.55 -28.01 -22.54
CA ALA A 72 18.88 -28.58 -22.30
C ALA A 72 19.96 -28.08 -23.27
N GLY A 73 19.60 -27.34 -24.32
CA GLY A 73 20.51 -26.93 -25.39
C GLY A 73 21.05 -28.12 -26.20
N THR A 74 20.36 -29.27 -26.18
CA THR A 74 20.74 -30.44 -26.97
C THR A 74 20.16 -30.40 -28.38
N ILE A 75 19.04 -29.71 -28.57
CA ILE A 75 18.29 -29.54 -29.83
C ILE A 75 18.06 -28.04 -30.06
N ASP A 76 18.22 -27.57 -31.29
CA ASP A 76 17.79 -26.22 -31.72
C ASP A 76 16.64 -26.26 -32.76
N TRP A 77 16.18 -25.10 -33.22
CA TRP A 77 15.09 -25.01 -34.20
C TRP A 77 15.39 -25.69 -35.55
N TYR A 78 16.65 -25.75 -35.96
CA TYR A 78 17.05 -26.43 -37.18
C TYR A 78 17.04 -27.94 -36.98
N ASP A 79 17.47 -28.43 -35.83
CA ASP A 79 17.36 -29.86 -35.49
C ASP A 79 15.90 -30.32 -35.52
N VAL A 80 14.98 -29.50 -35.01
CA VAL A 80 13.53 -29.75 -35.12
C VAL A 80 13.09 -29.78 -36.58
N ALA A 81 13.47 -28.79 -37.38
CA ALA A 81 13.13 -28.73 -38.79
C ALA A 81 13.64 -29.96 -39.57
N ASP A 82 14.87 -30.39 -39.29
CA ASP A 82 15.48 -31.58 -39.90
C ASP A 82 14.83 -32.88 -39.42
N ARG A 83 14.57 -33.03 -38.12
CA ARG A 83 13.88 -34.20 -37.52
C ARG A 83 12.52 -34.46 -38.17
N PHE A 84 11.78 -33.42 -38.53
CA PHE A 84 10.44 -33.54 -39.12
C PHE A 84 10.39 -33.30 -40.64
N GLY A 85 11.54 -33.08 -41.28
CA GLY A 85 11.61 -32.79 -42.71
C GLY A 85 10.82 -31.55 -43.11
N ARG A 86 10.80 -30.52 -42.25
CA ARG A 86 10.09 -29.25 -42.44
C ARG A 86 11.05 -28.10 -42.71
N SER A 87 10.52 -27.01 -43.22
CA SER A 87 11.20 -25.73 -43.29
C SER A 87 11.20 -25.05 -41.92
N LEU A 88 12.22 -24.22 -41.66
CA LEU A 88 12.29 -23.45 -40.41
C LEU A 88 11.09 -22.50 -40.27
N GLY A 89 10.58 -21.97 -41.39
CA GLY A 89 9.39 -21.12 -41.39
C GLY A 89 8.17 -21.88 -40.88
N TRP A 90 7.93 -23.09 -41.39
CA TRP A 90 6.84 -23.93 -40.91
C TRP A 90 6.97 -24.26 -39.42
N VAL A 91 8.17 -24.60 -38.95
CA VAL A 91 8.41 -24.90 -37.53
C VAL A 91 8.10 -23.68 -36.65
N ARG A 92 8.52 -22.47 -37.07
CA ARG A 92 8.20 -21.24 -36.34
C ARG A 92 6.71 -20.91 -36.35
N ASP A 93 6.04 -21.11 -37.47
CA ASP A 93 4.62 -20.75 -37.57
C ASP A 93 3.72 -21.78 -36.86
N SER A 94 4.08 -23.07 -36.90
CA SER A 94 3.21 -24.16 -36.46
C SER A 94 3.60 -24.74 -35.09
N TRP A 95 4.89 -24.85 -34.80
CA TRP A 95 5.41 -25.55 -33.62
C TRP A 95 5.93 -24.59 -32.54
N GLU A 96 6.47 -23.42 -32.90
CA GLU A 96 6.98 -22.46 -31.91
C GLU A 96 5.92 -22.07 -30.86
N PRO A 97 4.64 -21.80 -31.18
CA PRO A 97 3.64 -21.51 -30.16
C PRO A 97 3.42 -22.68 -29.18
N LEU A 98 3.45 -23.91 -29.69
CA LEU A 98 3.22 -25.14 -28.91
C LEU A 98 4.41 -25.46 -28.00
N LEU A 99 5.63 -25.30 -28.54
CA LEU A 99 6.88 -25.58 -27.83
C LEU A 99 7.25 -24.45 -26.86
N MET A 100 7.00 -23.18 -27.18
CA MET A 100 7.28 -22.07 -26.26
C MET A 100 6.47 -22.19 -24.97
N THR A 101 5.21 -22.61 -25.06
CA THR A 101 4.36 -22.82 -23.88
C THR A 101 4.97 -23.87 -22.95
N ARG A 102 5.45 -24.99 -23.50
CA ARG A 102 6.09 -26.09 -22.75
C ARG A 102 7.48 -25.73 -22.24
N TRP A 103 8.29 -25.08 -23.07
CA TRP A 103 9.62 -24.60 -22.72
C TRP A 103 9.55 -23.70 -21.49
N VAL A 104 8.63 -22.72 -21.46
CA VAL A 104 8.47 -21.82 -20.31
C VAL A 104 8.19 -22.60 -19.01
N VAL A 105 7.30 -23.59 -19.04
CA VAL A 105 7.01 -24.44 -17.87
C VAL A 105 8.26 -25.18 -17.40
N LEU A 106 9.04 -25.75 -18.33
CA LEU A 106 10.28 -26.48 -18.00
C LEU A 106 11.40 -25.54 -17.50
N GLU A 107 11.51 -24.33 -18.04
CA GLU A 107 12.45 -23.31 -17.54
C GLU A 107 12.06 -22.80 -16.14
N GLU A 108 10.76 -22.61 -15.88
CA GLU A 108 10.24 -22.27 -14.55
C GLU A 108 10.59 -23.34 -13.50
N GLN A 109 10.43 -24.62 -13.85
CA GLN A 109 10.81 -25.73 -12.98
C GLN A 109 12.33 -25.75 -12.66
N ARG A 110 13.18 -25.33 -13.60
CA ARG A 110 14.65 -25.28 -13.40
C ARG A 110 15.13 -24.07 -12.61
N ALA A 111 14.34 -23.00 -12.55
CA ALA A 111 14.69 -21.76 -11.86
C ALA A 111 13.63 -21.40 -10.80
N PRO A 112 13.64 -22.06 -9.63
CA PRO A 112 12.58 -21.98 -8.61
C PRO A 112 12.42 -20.61 -7.93
N SER A 113 13.16 -19.59 -8.37
CA SER A 113 12.92 -18.20 -8.01
C SER A 113 11.49 -17.70 -8.34
N GLY A 114 10.76 -18.43 -9.21
CA GLY A 114 9.40 -18.11 -9.64
C GLY A 114 9.31 -16.86 -10.51
N ARG A 115 10.44 -16.32 -10.98
CA ARG A 115 10.54 -15.06 -11.73
C ARG A 115 10.91 -15.24 -13.20
N HIS A 116 11.02 -16.48 -13.67
CA HIS A 116 11.18 -16.78 -15.09
C HIS A 116 9.96 -16.28 -15.90
N GLY A 117 10.13 -16.00 -17.20
CA GLY A 117 9.06 -15.44 -18.03
C GLY A 117 8.72 -13.98 -17.73
N THR A 118 9.46 -13.30 -16.85
CA THR A 118 9.21 -11.90 -16.48
C THR A 118 10.38 -10.99 -16.85
N VAL A 119 10.12 -9.69 -16.97
CA VAL A 119 11.17 -8.66 -17.13
C VAL A 119 12.12 -8.66 -15.92
N HIS A 120 11.62 -8.99 -14.72
CA HIS A 120 12.44 -9.05 -13.52
C HIS A 120 13.47 -10.19 -13.60
N GLY A 121 13.03 -11.38 -14.01
CA GLY A 121 13.92 -12.52 -14.25
C GLY A 121 15.03 -12.17 -15.24
N TYR A 122 14.70 -11.43 -16.30
CA TYR A 122 15.70 -10.96 -17.26
C TYR A 122 16.71 -9.97 -16.64
N VAL A 123 16.21 -8.91 -16.00
CA VAL A 123 17.06 -7.78 -15.57
C VAL A 123 17.81 -8.04 -14.27
N LYS A 124 17.15 -8.67 -13.29
CA LYS A 124 17.69 -8.86 -11.93
C LYS A 124 18.34 -10.23 -11.76
N ASP A 125 17.67 -11.27 -12.22
CA ASP A 125 18.16 -12.63 -12.05
C ASP A 125 19.09 -13.05 -13.20
N GLY A 126 19.29 -12.17 -14.20
CA GLY A 126 20.20 -12.40 -15.32
C GLY A 126 19.74 -13.48 -16.30
N CYS A 127 18.50 -13.95 -16.19
CA CYS A 127 17.98 -15.01 -17.04
C CYS A 127 17.91 -14.54 -18.51
N ARG A 128 18.37 -15.40 -19.42
CA ARG A 128 18.36 -15.14 -20.88
C ARG A 128 17.51 -16.14 -21.65
N GLY A 129 16.74 -16.98 -20.95
CA GLY A 129 15.82 -17.93 -21.57
C GLY A 129 14.75 -17.22 -22.40
N PRO A 130 14.16 -17.91 -23.40
CA PRO A 130 13.22 -17.30 -24.34
C PRO A 130 12.05 -16.58 -23.68
N GLY A 131 11.49 -17.13 -22.59
CA GLY A 131 10.38 -16.51 -21.86
C GLY A 131 10.75 -15.13 -21.28
N CYS A 132 11.88 -15.05 -20.58
CA CYS A 132 12.39 -13.79 -20.03
C CYS A 132 12.76 -12.77 -21.14
N ALA A 133 13.37 -13.25 -22.23
CA ALA A 133 13.75 -12.42 -23.36
C ALA A 133 12.51 -11.86 -24.11
N ALA A 134 11.48 -12.68 -24.30
CA ALA A 134 10.20 -12.27 -24.89
C ALA A 134 9.51 -11.22 -24.01
N ALA A 135 9.43 -11.44 -22.70
CA ALA A 135 8.87 -10.46 -21.76
C ALA A 135 9.59 -9.11 -21.81
N MET A 136 10.93 -9.11 -21.88
CA MET A 136 11.74 -7.90 -22.04
C MET A 136 11.51 -7.20 -23.39
N LYS A 137 11.38 -7.98 -24.47
CA LYS A 137 11.09 -7.48 -25.82
C LYS A 137 9.71 -6.82 -25.88
N ASP A 138 8.70 -7.42 -25.28
CA ASP A 138 7.34 -6.89 -25.26
C ASP A 138 7.22 -5.65 -24.37
N ASP A 139 7.87 -5.62 -23.21
CA ASP A 139 7.99 -4.40 -22.40
C ASP A 139 8.68 -3.27 -23.19
N SER A 140 9.77 -3.58 -23.90
CA SER A 140 10.48 -2.61 -24.74
C SER A 140 9.59 -2.09 -25.88
N ARG A 141 8.82 -2.96 -26.55
CA ARG A 141 7.85 -2.57 -27.59
C ARG A 141 6.76 -1.68 -27.02
N ARG A 142 6.20 -2.03 -25.86
CA ARG A 142 5.18 -1.22 -25.17
C ARG A 142 5.71 0.17 -24.84
N ARG A 143 6.94 0.27 -24.31
CA ARG A 143 7.59 1.56 -24.02
C ARG A 143 7.79 2.40 -25.28
N ARG A 144 8.29 1.80 -26.37
CA ARG A 144 8.46 2.49 -27.66
C ARG A 144 7.13 3.01 -28.22
N ARG A 145 6.07 2.20 -28.14
CA ARG A 145 4.71 2.60 -28.55
C ARG A 145 4.19 3.77 -27.71
N ALA A 146 4.38 3.75 -26.40
CA ALA A 146 3.98 4.86 -25.53
C ALA A 146 4.65 6.17 -25.95
N VAL A 147 5.97 6.15 -26.19
CA VAL A 147 6.72 7.31 -26.69
C VAL A 147 6.20 7.77 -28.06
N ALA A 148 5.97 6.84 -28.99
CA ALA A 148 5.45 7.17 -30.33
C ALA A 148 4.06 7.83 -30.28
N TYR A 149 3.23 7.49 -29.30
CA TYR A 149 1.93 8.12 -29.06
C TYR A 149 2.00 9.39 -28.19
N GLY A 150 3.20 9.94 -27.96
CA GLY A 150 3.38 11.15 -27.15
C GLY A 150 3.08 10.95 -25.65
N ARG A 151 3.03 9.70 -25.17
CA ARG A 151 2.88 9.38 -23.75
C ARG A 151 4.26 9.18 -23.14
N PRO A 152 4.83 10.18 -22.45
CA PRO A 152 6.16 10.03 -21.87
C PRO A 152 6.14 8.87 -20.87
N ALA A 153 6.97 7.84 -21.10
CA ALA A 153 7.07 6.71 -20.19
C ALA A 153 7.65 7.13 -18.83
N LEU A 154 8.50 8.15 -18.84
CA LEU A 154 9.14 8.74 -17.68
C LEU A 154 8.80 10.22 -17.59
N VAL A 155 8.44 10.68 -16.39
CA VAL A 155 8.18 12.09 -16.08
C VAL A 155 9.17 12.60 -15.03
N PRO A 156 9.49 13.90 -15.02
CA PRO A 156 10.35 14.50 -14.01
C PRO A 156 9.80 14.33 -12.60
N VAL A 157 10.68 14.09 -11.62
CA VAL A 157 10.28 13.90 -10.22
C VAL A 157 9.91 15.20 -9.51
N GLY A 158 10.34 16.37 -10.00
CA GLY A 158 10.14 17.68 -9.36
C GLY A 158 8.73 17.92 -8.82
N PRO A 159 7.68 17.93 -9.68
CA PRO A 159 6.30 18.17 -9.24
C PRO A 159 5.78 17.16 -8.22
N ILE A 160 6.25 15.91 -8.30
CA ILE A 160 5.84 14.84 -7.40
C ILE A 160 6.53 15.01 -6.04
N GLY A 161 7.81 15.40 -6.04
CA GLY A 161 8.55 15.71 -4.84
C GLY A 161 7.91 16.86 -4.06
N GLU A 162 7.51 17.92 -4.75
CA GLU A 162 6.76 19.06 -4.18
C GLU A 162 5.45 18.60 -3.54
N HIS A 163 4.63 17.84 -4.27
CA HIS A 163 3.39 17.28 -3.74
C HIS A 163 3.60 16.39 -2.50
N LEU A 164 4.66 15.57 -2.49
CA LEU A 164 4.99 14.75 -1.32
C LEU A 164 5.42 15.58 -0.11
N ASP A 165 6.09 16.72 -0.34
CA ASP A 165 6.47 17.66 0.70
C ASP A 165 5.23 18.40 1.25
N ASP A 166 4.27 18.78 0.39
CA ASP A 166 2.96 19.34 0.79
C ASP A 166 2.13 18.35 1.61
N LEU A 167 2.06 17.10 1.17
CA LEU A 167 1.41 16.03 1.92
C LEU A 167 2.07 15.82 3.29
N ALA A 168 3.40 15.89 3.37
CA ALA A 168 4.11 15.78 4.63
C ALA A 168 3.82 16.99 5.56
N ALA A 169 3.76 18.21 5.02
CA ALA A 169 3.35 19.40 5.76
C ALA A 169 1.91 19.28 6.29
N ALA A 170 1.02 18.67 5.52
CA ALA A 170 -0.33 18.32 5.95
C ALA A 170 -0.40 17.15 6.96
N GLY A 171 0.74 16.49 7.25
CA GLY A 171 0.85 15.38 8.19
C GLY A 171 0.47 14.01 7.62
N VAL A 172 0.50 13.86 6.31
CA VAL A 172 0.42 12.56 5.64
C VAL A 172 1.81 11.93 5.62
N GLY A 173 2.02 10.91 6.45
CA GLY A 173 3.29 10.18 6.48
C GLY A 173 3.56 9.36 5.21
N MET A 174 4.83 9.20 4.85
CA MET A 174 5.23 8.42 3.66
C MET A 174 4.72 6.96 3.64
N PRO A 175 4.65 6.23 4.77
CA PRO A 175 4.01 4.90 4.80
C PRO A 175 2.53 4.94 4.40
N THR A 176 1.80 6.00 4.77
CA THR A 176 0.40 6.20 4.37
C THR A 176 0.33 6.47 2.87
N VAL A 177 1.16 7.37 2.34
CA VAL A 177 1.24 7.66 0.89
C VAL A 177 1.54 6.38 0.10
N SER A 178 2.53 5.61 0.54
CA SER A 178 2.91 4.33 -0.06
C SER A 178 1.74 3.35 -0.16
N ARG A 179 1.01 3.16 0.94
CA ARG A 179 -0.16 2.27 0.99
C ARG A 179 -1.29 2.77 0.09
N GLN A 180 -1.59 4.06 0.09
CA GLN A 180 -2.68 4.63 -0.70
C GLN A 180 -2.39 4.63 -2.20
N ALA A 181 -1.15 4.98 -2.59
CA ALA A 181 -0.74 4.98 -3.99
C ALA A 181 -0.47 3.57 -4.55
N GLY A 182 -0.36 2.55 -3.69
CA GLY A 182 0.10 1.22 -4.11
C GLY A 182 1.53 1.24 -4.67
N VAL A 183 2.40 2.08 -4.08
CA VAL A 183 3.80 2.28 -4.49
C VAL A 183 4.71 1.88 -3.34
N ALA A 184 5.77 1.12 -3.61
CA ALA A 184 6.71 0.68 -2.58
C ALA A 184 7.33 1.87 -1.81
N LEU A 185 7.43 1.76 -0.48
CA LEU A 185 7.90 2.85 0.39
C LEU A 185 9.29 3.38 0.00
N SER A 186 10.22 2.50 -0.37
CA SER A 186 11.56 2.88 -0.84
C SER A 186 11.53 3.73 -2.12
N THR A 187 10.52 3.51 -2.98
CA THR A 187 10.31 4.34 -4.18
C THR A 187 9.81 5.71 -3.80
N VAL A 188 8.83 5.81 -2.88
CA VAL A 188 8.34 7.10 -2.37
C VAL A 188 9.49 7.89 -1.70
N GLN A 189 10.34 7.22 -0.93
CA GLN A 189 11.53 7.82 -0.32
C GLN A 189 12.52 8.34 -1.35
N SER A 190 12.82 7.56 -2.39
CA SER A 190 13.73 7.95 -3.47
C SER A 190 13.21 9.15 -4.28
N ILE A 191 11.90 9.21 -4.51
CA ILE A 191 11.24 10.32 -5.21
C ILE A 191 11.32 11.60 -4.36
N ARG A 192 10.95 11.52 -3.08
CA ARG A 192 11.00 12.68 -2.18
C ARG A 192 12.41 13.23 -1.98
N SER A 193 13.39 12.34 -1.80
CA SER A 193 14.81 12.74 -1.70
C SER A 193 15.41 13.19 -3.03
N ARG A 194 14.64 13.12 -4.13
CA ARG A 194 15.05 13.48 -5.48
C ARG A 194 16.29 12.69 -5.94
N SER A 195 16.54 11.52 -5.36
CA SER A 195 17.66 10.64 -5.74
C SER A 195 17.47 10.00 -7.13
N ARG A 196 16.25 10.05 -7.65
CA ARG A 196 15.93 9.68 -9.03
C ARG A 196 15.40 10.92 -9.77
N PRO A 197 15.97 11.31 -10.91
CA PRO A 197 15.49 12.49 -11.65
C PRO A 197 14.16 12.23 -12.37
N MET A 198 13.89 10.98 -12.72
CA MET A 198 12.75 10.56 -13.53
C MET A 198 12.03 9.38 -12.88
N VAL A 199 10.71 9.32 -13.05
CA VAL A 199 9.86 8.21 -12.57
C VAL A 199 8.86 7.81 -13.64
N GLN A 200 8.37 6.58 -13.60
CA GLN A 200 7.31 6.12 -14.52
C GLN A 200 6.06 6.97 -14.38
N ALA A 201 5.45 7.37 -15.50
CA ALA A 201 4.24 8.19 -15.51
C ALA A 201 3.11 7.58 -14.67
N THR A 202 2.90 6.26 -14.77
CA THR A 202 1.89 5.54 -13.98
C THR A 202 2.14 5.61 -12.46
N THR A 203 3.40 5.71 -12.04
CA THR A 203 3.75 5.89 -10.62
C THR A 203 3.52 7.34 -10.21
N ALA A 204 3.84 8.30 -11.08
CA ALA A 204 3.55 9.70 -10.87
C ALA A 204 2.04 9.95 -10.67
N ASP A 205 1.21 9.43 -11.57
CA ASP A 205 -0.25 9.56 -11.50
C ASP A 205 -0.81 9.01 -10.18
N ARG A 206 -0.33 7.84 -9.75
CA ARG A 206 -0.73 7.23 -8.47
C ARG A 206 -0.33 8.07 -7.26
N LEU A 207 0.86 8.68 -7.27
CA LEU A 207 1.34 9.51 -6.17
C LEU A 207 0.63 10.88 -6.13
N LEU A 208 0.42 11.49 -7.30
CA LEU A 208 -0.31 12.76 -7.43
C LEU A 208 -1.80 12.61 -7.08
N GLY A 209 -2.37 11.41 -7.25
CA GLY A 209 -3.73 11.10 -6.81
C GLY A 209 -3.94 11.02 -5.28
N VAL A 210 -2.86 10.99 -4.48
CA VAL A 210 -2.97 10.96 -3.01
C VAL A 210 -3.30 12.36 -2.49
N SER A 211 -4.38 12.50 -1.73
CA SER A 211 -4.84 13.77 -1.20
C SER A 211 -4.47 13.99 0.28
N ALA A 212 -4.33 15.25 0.68
CA ALA A 212 -4.11 15.65 2.07
C ALA A 212 -5.30 15.33 3.00
N SER A 213 -6.52 15.18 2.46
CA SER A 213 -7.68 14.75 3.23
C SER A 213 -7.50 13.35 3.83
N MET A 214 -6.58 12.55 3.29
CA MET A 214 -6.21 11.23 3.80
C MET A 214 -5.15 11.27 4.92
N ALA A 215 -4.80 12.45 5.44
CA ALA A 215 -3.89 12.57 6.57
C ALA A 215 -4.41 11.77 7.77
N ALA A 216 -3.58 10.83 8.22
CA ALA A 216 -3.87 10.03 9.41
C ALA A 216 -3.86 10.88 10.69
N THR A 217 -3.26 12.07 10.65
CA THR A 217 -3.20 13.00 11.79
C THR A 217 -3.59 14.42 11.39
N VAL A 218 -4.34 15.08 12.25
CA VAL A 218 -4.74 16.50 12.15
C VAL A 218 -4.06 17.31 13.24
N ASP A 219 -4.04 18.63 13.09
CA ASP A 219 -3.64 19.52 14.18
C ASP A 219 -4.58 19.30 15.38
N SER A 220 -3.99 19.19 16.56
CA SER A 220 -4.76 19.03 17.78
C SER A 220 -5.51 20.29 18.19
N SER A 221 -5.20 21.47 17.64
CA SER A 221 -5.91 22.73 17.90
C SER A 221 -7.42 22.56 17.71
N ASP A 222 -7.81 21.94 16.59
CA ASP A 222 -9.21 21.78 16.23
C ASP A 222 -9.89 20.78 17.17
N THR A 223 -9.21 19.68 17.48
CA THR A 223 -9.71 18.72 18.46
C THR A 223 -9.81 19.32 19.86
N ARG A 224 -8.87 20.19 20.28
CA ARG A 224 -8.96 20.89 21.56
C ARG A 224 -10.13 21.87 21.58
N ALA A 225 -10.41 22.55 20.48
CA ALA A 225 -11.56 23.43 20.36
C ALA A 225 -12.87 22.63 20.51
N VAL A 226 -12.98 21.48 19.84
CA VAL A 226 -14.13 20.57 20.00
C VAL A 226 -14.23 20.04 21.43
N ILE A 227 -13.12 19.62 22.05
CA ILE A 227 -13.11 19.18 23.46
C ILE A 227 -13.58 20.32 24.36
N ALA A 228 -13.11 21.54 24.17
CA ALA A 228 -13.52 22.70 24.96
C ALA A 228 -15.04 22.94 24.84
N GLU A 229 -15.58 22.87 23.63
CA GLU A 229 -17.02 22.97 23.38
C GLU A 229 -17.83 21.85 24.07
N LEU A 230 -17.37 20.60 23.99
CA LEU A 230 -18.02 19.49 24.70
C LEU A 230 -18.02 19.71 26.22
N LEU A 231 -16.91 20.21 26.77
CA LEU A 231 -16.82 20.54 28.20
C LEU A 231 -17.81 21.66 28.58
N LEU A 232 -18.01 22.66 27.71
CA LEU A 232 -19.04 23.69 27.91
C LEU A 232 -20.46 23.12 27.87
N ARG A 233 -20.70 22.06 27.09
CA ARG A 233 -21.98 21.31 27.05
C ARG A 233 -22.16 20.31 28.21
N GLY A 234 -21.28 20.36 29.21
CA GLY A 234 -21.37 19.50 30.40
C GLY A 234 -20.76 18.10 30.23
N TRP A 235 -20.08 17.81 29.12
CA TRP A 235 -19.29 16.58 29.03
C TRP A 235 -18.14 16.61 30.02
N THR A 236 -17.74 15.44 30.53
CA THR A 236 -16.50 15.30 31.31
C THR A 236 -15.39 14.72 30.44
N LYS A 237 -14.12 15.04 30.74
CA LYS A 237 -12.96 14.44 30.03
C LYS A 237 -12.99 12.91 30.08
N ALA A 238 -13.34 12.32 31.22
CA ALA A 238 -13.49 10.87 31.36
C ALA A 238 -14.64 10.33 30.50
N GLY A 239 -15.77 11.06 30.40
CA GLY A 239 -16.87 10.70 29.50
C GLY A 239 -16.47 10.69 28.03
N ILE A 240 -15.78 11.74 27.58
CA ILE A 240 -15.24 11.82 26.22
C ILE A 240 -14.27 10.65 25.99
N ALA A 241 -13.36 10.37 26.93
CA ALA A 241 -12.42 9.26 26.82
C ALA A 241 -13.13 7.90 26.71
N ARG A 242 -14.19 7.67 27.48
CA ARG A 242 -14.96 6.42 27.42
C ARG A 242 -15.64 6.19 26.08
N GLN A 243 -16.10 7.27 25.44
CA GLN A 243 -16.78 7.18 24.15
C GLN A 243 -15.81 7.04 22.98
N VAL A 244 -14.64 7.68 23.05
CA VAL A 244 -13.72 7.76 21.91
C VAL A 244 -12.56 6.76 22.00
N VAL A 245 -12.04 6.49 23.20
CA VAL A 245 -10.85 5.66 23.39
C VAL A 245 -11.24 4.22 23.70
N SER A 246 -11.88 4.00 24.86
CA SER A 246 -12.35 2.68 25.28
C SER A 246 -13.31 2.80 26.47
N PRO A 247 -14.26 1.86 26.67
CA PRO A 247 -15.26 1.97 27.73
C PRO A 247 -14.72 2.14 29.16
N GLY A 248 -13.50 1.65 29.44
CA GLY A 248 -12.85 1.76 30.74
C GLY A 248 -11.91 2.96 30.91
N ALA A 249 -11.76 3.82 29.90
CA ALA A 249 -10.82 4.93 29.95
C ALA A 249 -11.22 5.98 31.00
N THR A 250 -10.29 6.32 31.89
CA THR A 250 -10.49 7.35 32.92
C THR A 250 -9.83 8.70 32.57
N VAL A 251 -8.87 8.69 31.64
CA VAL A 251 -8.07 9.87 31.25
C VAL A 251 -8.18 10.12 29.74
N LEU A 252 -8.43 11.37 29.36
CA LEU A 252 -8.42 11.81 27.97
C LEU A 252 -7.01 12.26 27.56
N HIS A 253 -6.28 11.37 26.88
CA HIS A 253 -4.96 11.70 26.32
C HIS A 253 -5.03 12.35 24.92
N ILE A 254 -6.22 12.44 24.32
CA ILE A 254 -6.44 13.06 23.01
C ILE A 254 -6.21 14.58 23.11
N GLY A 255 -5.47 15.14 22.14
CA GLY A 255 -5.17 16.57 22.07
C GLY A 255 -4.00 17.04 22.95
N VAL A 256 -3.39 16.17 23.77
CA VAL A 256 -2.20 16.52 24.59
C VAL A 256 -0.99 16.81 23.70
N ARG A 257 -0.82 16.02 22.63
CA ARG A 257 0.25 16.24 21.63
C ARG A 257 -0.17 17.32 20.61
N PRO A 258 0.76 17.95 19.89
CA PRO A 258 0.43 18.91 18.81
C PRO A 258 -0.39 18.31 17.66
N ARG A 259 -0.33 16.99 17.47
CA ARG A 259 -1.13 16.28 16.46
C ARG A 259 -1.94 15.15 17.10
N THR A 260 -3.15 14.92 16.59
CA THR A 260 -3.99 13.76 16.95
C THR A 260 -4.36 12.98 15.70
N SER A 261 -4.73 11.70 15.83
CA SER A 261 -5.23 10.97 14.66
C SER A 261 -6.52 11.59 14.15
N ARG A 262 -6.73 11.59 12.83
CA ARG A 262 -7.98 12.04 12.20
C ARG A 262 -9.17 11.25 12.75
N ALA A 263 -9.03 9.93 12.88
CA ALA A 263 -10.06 9.09 13.50
C ALA A 263 -10.44 9.55 14.92
N ASN A 264 -9.46 9.93 15.76
CA ASN A 264 -9.77 10.47 17.10
C ASN A 264 -10.43 11.84 17.02
N HIS A 265 -9.99 12.71 16.11
CA HIS A 265 -10.64 14.01 15.89
C HIS A 265 -12.10 13.82 15.47
N ASP A 266 -12.35 13.01 14.44
CA ASP A 266 -13.69 12.74 13.90
C ASP A 266 -14.60 12.11 14.97
N ALA A 267 -14.08 11.18 15.77
CA ALA A 267 -14.82 10.56 16.86
C ALA A 267 -15.17 11.55 17.98
N VAL A 268 -14.28 12.49 18.31
CA VAL A 268 -14.58 13.58 19.27
C VAL A 268 -15.59 14.56 18.67
N ALA A 269 -15.44 14.93 17.39
CA ALA A 269 -16.36 15.83 16.68
C ALA A 269 -17.78 15.25 16.62
N ALA A 270 -17.91 13.96 16.36
CA ALA A 270 -19.20 13.26 16.33
C ALA A 270 -19.95 13.27 17.68
N LEU A 271 -19.29 13.61 18.80
CA LEU A 271 -19.96 13.79 20.09
C LEU A 271 -20.72 15.12 20.18
N LEU A 272 -20.41 16.11 19.34
CA LEU A 272 -21.10 17.40 19.36
C LEU A 272 -22.59 17.25 19.04
N ASP A 273 -22.94 16.29 18.19
CA ASP A 273 -24.31 16.00 17.79
C ASP A 273 -25.04 15.07 18.77
N ARG A 274 -24.36 14.60 19.82
CA ARG A 274 -24.94 13.70 20.82
C ARG A 274 -25.27 14.45 22.11
N PRO A 275 -26.47 14.25 22.69
CA PRO A 275 -26.72 14.73 24.04
C PRO A 275 -25.75 14.03 25.00
N TRP A 276 -25.25 14.77 26.00
CA TRP A 276 -24.43 14.17 27.05
C TRP A 276 -25.24 13.06 27.72
N PRO A 277 -24.77 11.80 27.70
CA PRO A 277 -25.58 10.68 28.16
C PRO A 277 -25.85 10.69 29.66
N GLY A 278 -25.16 11.52 30.45
CA GLY A 278 -25.36 11.72 31.88
C GLY A 278 -25.44 10.41 32.66
N THR A 279 -24.42 10.04 33.44
CA THR A 279 -24.67 9.05 34.49
C THR A 279 -25.76 9.62 35.41
N PRO A 280 -26.90 8.95 35.64
CA PRO A 280 -27.97 9.46 36.52
C PRO A 280 -27.47 9.82 37.94
N SER A 281 -26.31 9.29 38.33
CA SER A 281 -25.64 9.54 39.60
C SER A 281 -24.84 10.84 39.67
N LEU A 282 -24.46 11.45 38.54
CA LEU A 282 -23.80 12.75 38.55
C LEU A 282 -24.88 13.83 38.41
N PRO A 283 -25.17 14.61 39.48
CA PRO A 283 -26.12 15.70 39.36
C PRO A 283 -25.63 16.64 38.26
N ALA A 284 -26.56 17.08 37.41
CA ALA A 284 -26.29 18.19 36.50
C ALA A 284 -25.67 19.33 37.31
N PRO A 285 -24.65 20.03 36.78
CA PRO A 285 -24.08 21.19 37.46
C PRO A 285 -25.22 22.13 37.84
N MET A 286 -25.29 22.48 39.13
CA MET A 286 -26.40 23.25 39.69
C MET A 286 -26.45 24.67 39.13
N TRP A 287 -25.39 25.12 38.45
CA TRP A 287 -25.29 26.41 37.79
C TRP A 287 -24.76 26.22 36.35
N PRO A 288 -25.25 26.98 35.35
CA PRO A 288 -24.81 26.88 33.95
C PRO A 288 -23.30 27.10 33.74
N ASP A 289 -22.67 27.90 34.60
CA ASP A 289 -21.23 28.20 34.55
C ASP A 289 -20.38 27.28 35.45
N ASP A 290 -20.98 26.28 36.10
CA ASP A 290 -20.25 25.40 37.02
C ASP A 290 -19.41 24.41 36.22
N ARG A 291 -18.17 24.79 35.99
CA ARG A 291 -17.16 23.89 35.44
C ARG A 291 -16.92 22.79 36.47
N VAL A 292 -16.91 21.52 36.04
CA VAL A 292 -16.36 20.40 36.83
C VAL A 292 -14.86 20.62 37.00
N VAL A 293 -14.47 21.51 37.92
CA VAL A 293 -13.09 21.91 38.18
C VAL A 293 -12.55 21.13 39.36
N SER A 294 -11.81 20.08 39.01
CA SER A 294 -10.64 19.56 39.73
C SER A 294 -10.80 19.05 41.17
N SER A 295 -9.94 18.10 41.49
CA SER A 295 -9.88 17.45 42.78
C SER A 295 -9.61 18.38 43.96
N GLU A 296 -9.12 19.61 43.81
CA GLU A 296 -8.69 20.41 44.97
C GLU A 296 -9.85 20.92 45.82
N SER A 297 -10.90 21.50 45.21
CA SER A 297 -12.08 21.91 45.98
C SER A 297 -12.84 20.70 46.53
N ALA A 298 -12.94 19.62 45.75
CA ALA A 298 -13.53 18.36 46.21
C ALA A 298 -12.71 17.72 47.33
N LYS A 299 -11.37 17.73 47.26
CA LYS A 299 -10.47 17.30 48.34
C LYS A 299 -10.62 18.20 49.56
N ALA A 300 -10.71 19.51 49.40
CA ALA A 300 -10.92 20.43 50.52
C ALA A 300 -12.25 20.14 51.24
N LEU A 301 -13.32 19.85 50.50
CA LEU A 301 -14.59 19.40 51.08
C LEU A 301 -14.47 18.04 51.78
N LEU A 302 -13.78 17.08 51.18
CA LEU A 302 -13.54 15.77 51.79
C LEU A 302 -12.68 15.86 53.06
N LEU A 303 -11.68 16.74 53.08
CA LEU A 303 -10.85 17.05 54.25
C LEU A 303 -11.68 17.69 55.36
N LEU A 304 -12.51 18.69 55.04
CA LEU A 304 -13.42 19.31 56.01
C LEU A 304 -14.43 18.30 56.60
N LEU A 305 -14.95 17.39 55.77
CA LEU A 305 -15.83 16.32 56.24
C LEU A 305 -15.10 15.34 57.16
N ALA A 306 -13.86 14.98 56.83
CA ALA A 306 -13.02 14.11 57.65
C ALA A 306 -12.67 14.74 59.00
N GLU A 307 -12.29 16.03 59.02
CA GLU A 307 -12.02 16.79 60.25
C GLU A 307 -13.26 16.87 61.17
N ALA A 308 -14.45 16.98 60.58
CA ALA A 308 -15.71 16.98 61.33
C ALA A 308 -16.17 15.56 61.76
N GLY A 309 -15.38 14.51 61.49
CA GLY A 309 -15.75 13.12 61.78
C GLY A 309 -16.93 12.60 60.93
N VAL A 310 -17.27 13.31 59.85
CA VAL A 310 -18.41 12.98 59.00
C VAL A 310 -17.94 12.08 57.87
N ASN A 311 -18.43 10.84 57.85
CA ASN A 311 -18.19 9.93 56.74
C ASN A 311 -18.76 10.54 55.43
N PRO A 312 -17.94 10.69 54.36
CA PRO A 312 -18.36 11.29 53.10
C PRO A 312 -19.61 10.66 52.49
N ARG A 313 -19.77 9.33 52.59
CA ARG A 313 -20.98 8.63 52.10
C ARG A 313 -22.23 9.01 52.89
N ARG A 314 -22.10 9.23 54.20
CA ARG A 314 -23.21 9.70 55.04
C ARG A 314 -23.53 11.18 54.77
N ALA A 315 -22.53 12.01 54.51
CA ALA A 315 -22.73 13.40 54.10
C ALA A 315 -23.48 13.46 52.77
N ALA A 316 -23.03 12.70 51.78
CA ALA A 316 -23.63 12.54 50.46
C ALA A 316 -25.12 12.15 50.56
N ALA A 317 -25.41 11.08 51.32
CA ALA A 317 -26.77 10.62 51.55
C ALA A 317 -27.67 11.68 52.21
N ARG A 318 -27.13 12.49 53.14
CA ARG A 318 -27.87 13.55 53.83
C ARG A 318 -28.25 14.72 52.92
N ILE A 319 -27.46 14.99 51.89
CA ILE A 319 -27.73 16.06 50.93
C ILE A 319 -28.35 15.55 49.63
N GLY A 320 -28.65 14.25 49.54
CA GLY A 320 -29.25 13.62 48.38
C GLY A 320 -28.31 13.55 47.16
N VAL A 321 -26.99 13.52 47.38
CA VAL A 321 -25.98 13.44 46.33
C VAL A 321 -25.27 12.08 46.42
N ASP A 322 -24.91 11.50 45.28
CA ASP A 322 -24.12 10.27 45.24
C ASP A 322 -22.68 10.52 45.78
N ALA A 323 -22.10 9.55 46.47
CA ALA A 323 -20.79 9.73 47.09
C ALA A 323 -19.65 9.88 46.07
N ASP A 324 -19.78 9.24 44.90
CA ASP A 324 -18.80 9.36 43.81
C ASP A 324 -19.02 10.68 43.05
N ALA A 325 -20.26 11.19 43.04
CA ALA A 325 -20.56 12.53 42.51
C ALA A 325 -19.92 13.66 43.30
N LEU A 326 -19.70 13.49 44.60
CA LEU A 326 -19.05 14.48 45.47
C LEU A 326 -17.60 14.79 45.03
N VAL A 327 -16.92 13.81 44.43
CA VAL A 327 -15.55 13.94 43.90
C VAL A 327 -15.52 14.67 42.56
N ALA A 328 -16.65 14.72 41.87
CA ALA A 328 -16.80 15.28 40.52
C ALA A 328 -17.51 16.64 40.49
N MET A 329 -17.71 17.29 41.65
CA MET A 329 -18.40 18.59 41.72
C MET A 329 -17.49 19.74 41.24
N GLY A 330 -18.11 20.75 40.63
CA GLY A 330 -17.47 22.02 40.32
C GLY A 330 -17.26 22.90 41.55
N GLU A 331 -16.33 23.84 41.47
CA GLU A 331 -15.91 24.69 42.60
C GLU A 331 -17.08 25.44 43.25
N ARG A 332 -18.00 26.01 42.47
CA ARG A 332 -19.15 26.75 43.02
C ARG A 332 -20.16 25.83 43.68
N THR A 333 -20.45 24.67 43.07
CA THR A 333 -21.29 23.64 43.70
C THR A 333 -20.66 23.18 45.02
N THR A 334 -19.35 22.94 45.04
CA THR A 334 -18.62 22.55 46.25
C THR A 334 -18.71 23.62 47.34
N LEU A 335 -18.46 24.88 47.02
CA LEU A 335 -18.60 25.99 47.97
C LEU A 335 -20.04 26.16 48.48
N GLY A 336 -21.04 25.99 47.62
CA GLY A 336 -22.45 25.99 47.99
C GLY A 336 -22.82 24.87 48.96
N VAL A 337 -22.31 23.66 48.72
CA VAL A 337 -22.47 22.49 49.60
C VAL A 337 -21.77 22.74 50.95
N ILE A 338 -20.54 23.25 50.95
CA ILE A 338 -19.82 23.65 52.18
C ILE A 338 -20.65 24.64 52.99
N GLY A 339 -21.20 25.67 52.35
CA GLY A 339 -22.05 26.66 53.01
C GLY A 339 -23.33 26.05 53.60
N ARG A 340 -23.95 25.09 52.90
CA ARG A 340 -25.16 24.39 53.39
C ARG A 340 -24.84 23.47 54.56
N LEU A 341 -23.72 22.73 54.51
CA LEU A 341 -23.24 21.90 55.60
C LEU A 341 -22.90 22.73 56.84
N ARG A 342 -22.24 23.89 56.68
CA ARG A 342 -21.98 24.83 57.77
C ARG A 342 -23.28 25.34 58.42
N ARG A 343 -24.29 25.68 57.61
CA ARG A 343 -25.62 26.08 58.14
C ARG A 343 -26.31 24.95 58.89
N LEU A 344 -26.22 23.71 58.40
CA LEU A 344 -26.77 22.54 59.08
C LEU A 344 -26.04 22.22 60.38
N ALA A 345 -24.72 22.42 60.43
CA ALA A 345 -23.92 22.24 61.64
C ALA A 345 -24.16 23.35 62.68
N ALA A 346 -24.46 24.58 62.24
CA ALA A 346 -24.75 25.71 63.12
C ALA A 346 -26.21 25.75 63.61
N ALA A 347 -27.12 24.99 62.99
CA ALA A 347 -28.49 24.90 63.47
C ALA A 347 -28.51 24.20 64.85
N PRO A 348 -29.20 24.76 65.86
CA PRO A 348 -29.27 24.13 67.18
C PRO A 348 -29.80 22.71 67.02
N HIS A 349 -29.09 21.75 67.64
CA HIS A 349 -29.42 20.33 67.57
C HIS A 349 -30.89 20.14 68.01
N GLN A 350 -31.81 20.03 67.05
CA GLN A 350 -33.14 19.54 67.36
C GLN A 350 -32.97 18.08 67.77
N PRO A 351 -33.30 17.71 69.03
CA PRO A 351 -33.21 16.32 69.44
C PRO A 351 -34.08 15.51 68.50
N ILE A 352 -33.49 14.47 67.90
CA ILE A 352 -34.22 13.53 67.06
C ILE A 352 -35.23 12.85 67.98
N VAL A 353 -36.47 13.34 67.95
CA VAL A 353 -37.60 12.69 68.61
C VAL A 353 -37.81 11.37 67.88
N ARG A 354 -37.28 10.29 68.45
CA ARG A 354 -37.59 8.95 67.96
C ARG A 354 -39.09 8.74 68.18
N PRO A 355 -39.87 8.40 67.15
CA PRO A 355 -41.27 8.05 67.34
C PRO A 355 -41.33 6.86 68.31
N ARG A 356 -42.08 7.03 69.40
CA ARG A 356 -42.37 5.95 70.35
C ARG A 356 -43.22 4.93 69.59
N ALA A 357 -42.71 3.71 69.44
CA ALA A 357 -43.47 2.61 68.86
C ALA A 357 -44.73 2.37 69.71
N ALA A 358 -45.87 2.29 69.04
CA ALA A 358 -47.15 1.89 69.63
C ALA A 358 -47.29 0.36 69.58
#